data_AF-A0A2V9E222-F1
#
_entry.id   AF-A0A2V9E222-F1
#
_cell.length_a   1.000
_cell.length_b   1.000
_cell.length_c   1.000
_cell.angle_alpha   90.00
_cell.angle_beta   90.00
_cell.angle_gamma   90.00
#
_symmetry.space_group_name_H-M   'P 1'
#
loop_
_entity.id
_entity.type
_entity.pdbx_description
1 polymer ?
#
loop_
_entity_poly.entity_id
_entity_poly.type
_entity_poly.pdbx_seq_one_letter_code
_entity_poly.pdbx_strand_id
1 'polypeptide(L)' 'MIFEDFAEFNLAGIPSVDLSVGAVKPERFAAAQQSGTPLPQLRSAAWAPDHAPTLKMAMVVETTELMELPAH' A
#
# COMPACT_ATOMS: atom_id res chain seq x y z
N MET A 1 6.77 1.18 5.76
CA MET A 1 7.79 0.14 5.54
C MET A 1 9.01 0.49 6.38
N ILE A 2 9.62 -0.45 7.08
CA ILE A 2 10.88 -0.18 7.82
C ILE A 2 12.00 -1.08 7.28
N PHE A 3 11.67 -2.33 6.93
CA PHE A 3 12.50 -3.24 6.14
C PHE A 3 11.58 -4.11 5.29
N GLU A 4 11.93 -4.33 4.03
CA GLU A 4 11.26 -5.22 3.07
C GLU A 4 12.36 -5.88 2.23
N ASP A 5 12.26 -7.18 1.96
CA ASP A 5 13.23 -7.93 1.15
C ASP A 5 12.95 -7.84 -0.37
N PHE A 6 11.87 -7.16 -0.78
CA PHE A 6 11.51 -6.98 -2.18
C PHE A 6 12.61 -6.30 -3.01
N ALA A 7 13.49 -5.50 -2.39
CA ALA A 7 14.63 -4.89 -3.05
C ALA A 7 15.63 -5.91 -3.63
N GLU A 8 15.62 -7.17 -3.19
CA GLU A 8 16.45 -8.23 -3.76
C GLU A 8 16.16 -8.46 -5.25
N PHE A 9 14.92 -8.26 -5.72
CA PHE A 9 14.60 -8.31 -7.15
C PHE A 9 15.32 -7.21 -7.93
N ASN A 10 15.34 -5.99 -7.38
CA ASN A 10 16.06 -4.87 -7.98
C ASN A 10 17.57 -5.13 -8.02
N LEU A 11 18.14 -5.63 -6.93
CA LEU A 11 19.56 -5.96 -6.82
C LEU A 11 19.98 -7.09 -7.78
N ALA A 12 19.05 -8.00 -8.11
CA ALA A 12 19.24 -9.02 -9.14
C ALA A 12 19.12 -8.49 -10.59
N GLY A 13 18.90 -7.18 -10.78
CA GLY A 13 18.79 -6.54 -12.09
C GLY A 13 17.40 -6.60 -12.70
N ILE A 14 16.37 -6.98 -11.94
CA ILE A 14 14.97 -7.01 -12.41
C ILE A 14 14.33 -5.64 -12.14
N PRO A 15 13.83 -4.93 -13.17
CA PRO A 15 13.04 -3.72 -12.97
C PRO A 15 11.84 -4.02 -12.06
N SER A 16 11.72 -3.27 -10.97
CA SER A 16 10.81 -3.59 -9.87
C SER A 16 10.26 -2.32 -9.25
N VAL A 17 9.01 -2.40 -8.78
CA VAL A 17 8.29 -1.32 -8.10
C VAL A 17 7.56 -1.90 -6.89
N ASP A 18 7.63 -1.20 -5.75
CA ASP A 18 6.89 -1.53 -4.52
C ASP A 18 5.83 -0.44 -4.31
N LEU A 19 4.55 -0.83 -4.31
CA LEU A 19 3.42 0.08 -4.21
C LEU A 19 2.75 -0.01 -2.84
N SER A 20 2.46 1.16 -2.27
CA SER A 20 1.65 1.26 -1.06
C SER A 20 0.16 1.37 -1.39
N VAL A 21 -0.62 0.39 -0.95
CA VAL A 21 -2.10 0.43 -1.02
C VAL A 21 -2.67 1.10 0.23
N GLY A 22 -3.58 2.05 0.03
CA GLY A 22 -4.25 2.76 1.12
C GLY A 22 -5.12 1.83 1.97
N ALA A 23 -4.97 1.93 3.30
CA ALA A 23 -5.67 1.07 4.27
C ALA A 23 -6.74 1.80 5.11
N VAL A 24 -6.90 3.11 4.90
CA VAL A 24 -7.76 4.00 5.69
C VAL A 24 -8.71 4.75 4.77
N LYS A 25 -9.97 4.88 5.18
CA LYS A 25 -10.97 5.70 4.47
C LYS A 25 -10.46 7.11 4.16
N PRO A 26 -10.71 7.65 2.94
CA PRO A 26 -10.20 8.95 2.53
C PRO A 26 -10.53 10.10 3.49
N GLU A 27 -11.73 10.10 4.07
CA GLU A 27 -12.19 11.16 4.97
C GLU A 27 -11.41 11.12 6.30
N ARG A 28 -11.14 9.93 6.82
CA ARG A 28 -10.35 9.75 8.06
C ARG A 28 -8.89 10.10 7.83
N PHE A 29 -8.34 9.74 6.67
CA PHE A 29 -6.98 10.13 6.29
C PHE A 29 -6.86 11.64 6.15
N ALA A 30 -7.79 12.30 5.45
CA ALA A 30 -7.81 13.75 5.29
C ALA A 30 -7.92 14.47 6.64
N ALA A 31 -8.80 14.01 7.53
CA ALA A 31 -8.93 14.56 8.88
C ALA A 31 -7.63 14.44 9.69
N ALA A 32 -6.98 13.26 9.65
CA ALA A 32 -5.71 13.03 10.32
C ALA A 32 -4.59 13.95 9.80
N GLN A 33 -4.54 14.18 8.49
CA GLN A 33 -3.58 15.11 7.88
C GLN A 33 -3.85 16.56 8.27
N GLN A 34 -5.11 16.97 8.35
CA GLN A 34 -5.48 18.32 8.78
C GLN A 34 -5.19 18.57 10.26
N SER A 35 -5.44 17.57 11.12
CA SER A 35 -5.23 17.69 12.56
C SER A 35 -3.80 17.39 13.02
N GLY A 36 -2.96 16.82 12.15
CA GLY A 36 -1.65 16.29 12.53
C GLY A 36 -1.72 15.06 13.44
N THR A 37 -2.89 14.44 13.59
CA THR A 37 -3.06 13.24 14.43
C THR A 37 -2.44 12.04 13.70
N PRO A 38 -1.48 11.33 14.32
CA PRO A 38 -0.88 10.17 13.68
C PRO A 38 -1.91 9.03 13.57
N LEU A 39 -2.00 8.44 12.38
CA LEU A 39 -2.75 7.20 12.19
C LEU A 39 -2.00 6.01 12.80
N PRO A 40 -2.70 4.95 13.24
CA PRO A 40 -2.05 3.71 13.66
C PRO A 40 -1.09 3.21 12.58
N GLN A 41 0.06 2.69 12.99
CA GLN A 41 1.07 2.16 12.08
C GLN A 41 1.11 0.63 12.12
N LEU A 42 1.68 0.03 11.07
CA LEU A 42 2.03 -1.39 11.05
C LEU A 42 2.83 -1.76 12.31
N ARG A 43 2.54 -2.94 12.87
CA ARG A 43 3.09 -3.46 14.14
C ARG A 43 2.59 -2.76 15.40
N SER A 44 1.53 -1.96 15.32
CA SER A 44 0.78 -1.50 16.50
C SER A 44 -0.47 -2.36 16.71
N ALA A 45 -0.89 -2.54 17.97
CA ALA A 45 -2.15 -3.24 18.29
C ALA A 45 -3.41 -2.48 17.81
N ALA A 46 -3.27 -1.18 17.51
CA ALA A 46 -4.35 -0.34 17.00
C ALA A 46 -4.46 -0.36 15.46
N TRP A 47 -3.55 -1.04 14.77
CA TRP A 47 -3.61 -1.17 13.32
C TRP A 47 -4.80 -2.05 12.91
N ALA A 48 -5.76 -1.43 12.24
CA ALA A 48 -6.95 -2.08 11.72
C ALA A 48 -7.30 -1.47 10.36
N PRO A 49 -6.92 -2.10 9.24
CA PRO A 49 -7.26 -1.60 7.91
C PRO A 49 -8.77 -1.63 7.70
N ASP A 50 -9.29 -0.69 6.91
CA ASP A 50 -10.66 -0.72 6.41
C ASP A 50 -10.81 -1.91 5.45
N HIS A 51 -11.14 -3.09 6.01
CA HIS A 51 -10.93 -4.41 5.40
C HIS A 51 -11.42 -4.53 3.95
N ALA A 52 -12.73 -4.38 3.72
CA ALA A 52 -13.31 -4.59 2.39
C ALA A 52 -12.80 -3.57 1.34
N PRO A 53 -12.75 -2.25 1.64
CA PRO A 53 -12.15 -1.28 0.72
C PRO A 53 -10.67 -1.55 0.41
N THR A 54 -9.88 -1.88 1.43
CA THR A 54 -8.44 -2.14 1.29
C THR A 54 -8.20 -3.37 0.40
N LEU A 55 -8.90 -4.48 0.68
CA LEU A 55 -8.79 -5.71 -0.10
C LEU A 55 -9.23 -5.49 -1.55
N LYS A 56 -10.32 -4.76 -1.77
CA LYS A 56 -10.77 -4.43 -3.13
C LYS A 56 -9.71 -3.62 -3.88
N MET A 57 -9.09 -2.63 -3.22
CA MET A 57 -8.06 -1.81 -3.86
C MET A 57 -6.82 -2.64 -4.20
N ALA A 58 -6.36 -3.51 -3.29
CA ALA A 58 -5.23 -4.39 -3.54
C ALA A 58 -5.46 -5.26 -4.79
N MET A 59 -6.63 -5.90 -4.90
CA MET A 59 -6.99 -6.72 -6.06
C MET A 59 -7.03 -5.91 -7.36
N VAL A 60 -7.54 -4.67 -7.32
CA VAL A 60 -7.57 -3.78 -8.48
C VAL A 60 -6.15 -3.41 -8.91
N VAL A 61 -5.28 -3.05 -7.97
CA VAL A 61 -3.89 -2.69 -8.23
C VAL A 61 -3.16 -3.86 -8.88
N GLU A 62 -3.17 -5.04 -8.24
CA GLU A 62 -2.50 -6.24 -8.76
C GLU A 62 -3.03 -6.64 -10.16
N THR A 63 -4.35 -6.57 -10.36
CA THR A 63 -4.93 -6.88 -11.68
C THR A 63 -4.52 -5.85 -12.73
N THR A 64 -4.47 -4.56 -12.36
CA THR A 64 -4.05 -3.49 -13.28
C THR A 64 -2.58 -3.67 -13.65
N GLU A 65 -1.71 -3.97 -12.68
CA GLU A 65 -0.30 -4.26 -12.93
C GLU A 65 -0.14 -5.41 -13.93
N LEU A 66 -0.86 -6.52 -13.73
CA LEU A 66 -0.79 -7.68 -14.62
C LEU A 66 -1.28 -7.38 -16.04
N MET A 67 -2.27 -6.51 -16.20
CA MET A 67 -2.85 -6.20 -17.51
C MET A 67 -2.06 -5.14 -18.26
N GLU A 68 -1.53 -4.14 -17.57
CA GLU A 68 -0.91 -2.96 -18.18
C GLU A 68 0.61 -3.06 -18.30
N LEU A 69 1.31 -3.69 -17.34
CA LEU A 69 2.77 -3.77 -17.39
C LEU A 69 3.31 -4.62 -18.56
N PRO A 70 2.74 -5.80 -18.89
CA PRO A 70 3.22 -6.60 -20.01
C PRO A 70 2.89 -6.02 -21.40
N ALA A 71 2.01 -5.01 -21.46
CA ALA A 71 1.63 -4.35 -22.71
C ALA A 71 2.67 -3.33 -23.21
N HIS A 72 3.76 -3.15 -22.47
CA HIS A 72 4.86 -2.22 -22.72
C HIS A 72 6.22 -2.94 -22.70
#